data_AF-A0AAU5ZAZ8-F1
#
_entry.id   AF-A0AAU5ZAZ8-F1
#
_cell.length_a   1.000
_cell.length_b   1.000
_cell.length_c   1.000
_cell.angle_alpha   90.00
_cell.angle_beta   90.00
_cell.angle_gamma   90.00
#
_symmetry.space_group_name_H-M   'P 1'
#
loop_
_entity.id
_entity.type
_entity.pdbx_description
1 polymer ?
#
loop_
_entity_poly.entity_id
_entity_poly.type
_entity_poly.pdbx_seq_one_letter_code
_entity_poly.pdbx_strand_id
1 'polypeptide(L)'
;MNTTLNVVLWIAQGFLALFFLAGGAPKVLGRGIDRWTGFSDLPRAQVILVGVAEVLAAAGLVLPKVTGTLPWLTPLAAIGLAVIGLMAAGFHVRANEHLNVLETSLLASIGAVIAIGRWDLIDSSADVSPWTLVVALCLLVPAAIINVIVLYSGNGELAAPEHSSSGQVDGTRQPVG
;
A
#
# COMPACT_ATOMS: atom_id res chain seq x y z
N MET A 1 -19.13 -11.48 18.50
CA MET A 1 -18.69 -11.72 17.09
C MET A 1 -19.59 -12.70 16.31
N ASN A 2 -20.23 -12.25 15.22
CA ASN A 2 -21.06 -13.09 14.35
C ASN A 2 -20.23 -14.14 13.58
N THR A 3 -20.73 -15.37 13.44
CA THR A 3 -20.04 -16.47 12.74
C THR A 3 -19.57 -16.07 11.33
N THR A 4 -20.42 -15.36 10.58
CA THR A 4 -20.10 -14.88 9.22
C THR A 4 -18.90 -13.93 9.19
N LEU A 5 -18.83 -12.96 10.10
CA LEU A 5 -17.70 -12.03 10.16
C LEU A 5 -16.39 -12.71 10.49
N ASN A 6 -16.44 -13.69 11.39
CA ASN A 6 -15.24 -14.41 11.78
C ASN A 6 -14.63 -15.13 10.56
N VAL A 7 -15.47 -15.77 9.74
CA VAL A 7 -15.05 -16.42 8.48
C VAL A 7 -14.47 -15.39 7.51
N VAL A 8 -15.14 -14.25 7.31
CA VAL A 8 -14.64 -13.18 6.42
C VAL A 8 -13.25 -12.69 6.84
N LEU A 9 -13.04 -12.44 8.12
CA LEU A 9 -11.73 -12.00 8.63
C LEU A 9 -10.68 -13.09 8.49
N TRP A 10 -11.02 -14.37 8.68
CA TRP A 10 -10.09 -15.48 8.43
C TRP A 10 -9.68 -15.56 6.95
N ILE A 11 -10.62 -15.39 6.03
CA ILE A 11 -10.33 -15.37 4.59
C ILE A 11 -9.43 -14.18 4.26
N ALA A 12 -9.76 -12.98 4.76
CA ALA A 12 -8.94 -11.79 4.55
C ALA A 12 -7.53 -11.94 5.13
N GLN A 13 -7.40 -12.52 6.33
CA GLN A 13 -6.10 -12.82 6.95
C GLN A 13 -5.29 -13.82 6.14
N GLY A 14 -5.90 -14.91 5.70
CA GLY A 14 -5.23 -15.92 4.87
C GLY A 14 -4.76 -15.35 3.54
N PHE A 15 -5.62 -14.56 2.87
CA PHE A 15 -5.28 -13.87 1.64
C PHE A 15 -4.12 -12.89 1.83
N LEU A 16 -4.21 -12.00 2.83
CA LEU A 16 -3.20 -10.98 3.08
C LEU A 16 -1.86 -11.61 3.48
N ALA A 17 -1.88 -12.63 4.34
CA ALA A 17 -0.68 -13.36 4.73
C ALA A 17 -0.02 -14.05 3.54
N LEU A 18 -0.79 -14.72 2.68
CA LEU A 18 -0.25 -15.38 1.50
C LEU A 18 0.36 -14.37 0.52
N PHE A 19 -0.30 -13.24 0.31
CA PHE A 19 0.19 -12.18 -0.57
C PHE A 19 1.54 -11.62 -0.10
N PHE A 20 1.63 -11.23 1.17
CA PHE A 20 2.87 -10.69 1.73
C PHE A 20 3.96 -11.75 1.90
N LEU A 21 3.61 -13.01 2.10
CA LEU A 21 4.58 -14.10 2.10
C LEU A 21 5.15 -14.34 0.69
N ALA A 22 4.31 -14.29 -0.34
CA ALA A 22 4.74 -14.40 -1.75
C ALA A 22 5.62 -13.21 -2.16
N GLY A 23 5.32 -12.00 -1.66
CA GLY A 23 6.12 -10.81 -1.89
C GLY A 23 7.42 -10.75 -1.07
N GLY A 24 7.41 -11.21 0.18
CA GLY A 24 8.54 -11.08 1.12
C GLY A 24 9.53 -12.23 1.09
N ALA A 25 9.09 -13.47 0.85
CA ALA A 25 9.98 -14.62 0.81
C ALA A 25 11.10 -14.48 -0.26
N PRO A 26 10.83 -14.02 -1.50
CA PRO A 26 11.89 -13.76 -2.47
C PRO A 26 12.89 -12.68 -2.02
N LYS A 27 12.41 -11.63 -1.33
CA LYS A 27 13.24 -10.55 -0.78
C LYS A 27 14.19 -11.07 0.28
N VAL A 28 13.72 -11.93 1.19
CA VAL A 28 14.56 -12.58 2.22
C VAL A 28 15.62 -13.48 1.60
N LEU A 29 15.23 -14.25 0.57
CA LEU A 29 16.14 -15.15 -0.13
C LEU A 29 17.13 -14.41 -1.05
N GLY A 30 16.99 -13.09 -1.21
CA GLY A 30 17.82 -12.29 -2.09
C GLY A 30 17.67 -12.67 -3.57
N ARG A 31 16.54 -13.28 -3.95
CA ARG A 31 16.26 -13.76 -5.31
C ARG A 31 15.28 -12.83 -6.00
N GLY A 32 15.59 -12.46 -7.24
CA GLY A 32 14.69 -11.67 -8.06
C GLY A 32 14.61 -10.19 -7.70
N ILE A 33 15.50 -9.67 -6.84
CA ILE A 33 15.58 -8.23 -6.52
C ILE A 33 15.81 -7.41 -7.80
N ASP A 34 16.60 -7.95 -8.73
CA ASP A 34 16.91 -7.31 -10.02
C ASP A 34 15.69 -7.14 -10.95
N ARG A 35 14.56 -7.79 -10.64
CA ARG A 35 13.30 -7.68 -11.41
C ARG A 35 12.38 -6.57 -10.92
N TRP A 36 12.69 -5.94 -9.77
CA TRP A 36 11.80 -4.97 -9.14
C TRP A 36 12.31 -3.56 -9.48
N THR A 37 11.58 -2.91 -10.38
CA THR A 37 11.81 -1.55 -10.85
C THR A 37 11.93 -0.57 -9.68
N GLY A 38 12.96 0.29 -9.71
CA GLY A 38 13.23 1.30 -8.67
C GLY A 38 14.04 0.82 -7.46
N PHE A 39 14.21 -0.50 -7.25
CA PHE A 39 14.96 -1.02 -6.10
C PHE A 39 16.49 -0.99 -6.30
N SER A 40 16.95 -0.65 -7.51
CA SER A 40 18.36 -0.48 -7.86
C SER A 40 19.09 0.56 -6.99
N ASP A 41 18.34 1.55 -6.48
CA ASP A 41 18.89 2.63 -5.66
C ASP A 41 18.86 2.32 -4.15
N LEU A 42 18.19 1.23 -3.76
CA LEU A 42 18.07 0.82 -2.36
C LEU A 42 19.16 -0.18 -1.97
N PRO A 43 19.85 0.01 -0.83
CA PRO A 43 20.77 -0.98 -0.30
C PRO A 43 20.09 -2.35 -0.14
N ARG A 44 20.74 -3.42 -0.62
CA ARG A 44 20.23 -4.80 -0.53
C ARG A 44 19.77 -5.20 0.89
N ALA A 45 20.45 -4.68 1.92
CA ALA A 45 20.08 -4.91 3.31
C ALA A 45 18.69 -4.37 3.67
N GLN A 46 18.28 -3.23 3.11
CA GLN A 46 16.94 -2.66 3.35
C GLN A 46 15.86 -3.53 2.71
N VAL A 47 16.10 -4.04 1.50
CA VAL A 47 15.18 -4.94 0.80
C VAL A 47 14.96 -6.24 1.58
N ILE A 48 16.05 -6.82 2.09
CA ILE A 48 15.98 -8.02 2.94
C ILE A 48 15.23 -7.73 4.24
N LEU A 49 15.50 -6.59 4.89
CA LEU A 49 14.82 -6.19 6.13
C LEU A 49 13.31 -6.06 5.92
N VAL A 50 12.88 -5.42 4.83
CA VAL A 50 11.46 -5.33 4.46
C VAL A 50 10.89 -6.74 4.24
N GLY A 51 11.60 -7.60 3.49
CA GLY A 51 11.18 -8.98 3.28
C GLY A 51 11.00 -9.77 4.58
N VAL A 52 11.93 -9.61 5.53
CA VAL A 52 11.84 -10.25 6.85
C VAL A 52 10.62 -9.70 7.61
N ALA A 53 10.40 -8.38 7.58
CA ALA A 53 9.25 -7.75 8.22
C ALA A 53 7.92 -8.24 7.62
N GLU A 54 7.81 -8.35 6.29
CA GLU A 54 6.64 -8.87 5.58
C GLU A 54 6.34 -10.31 5.99
N VAL A 55 7.36 -11.18 6.01
CA VAL A 55 7.22 -12.60 6.38
C VAL A 55 6.83 -12.75 7.85
N LEU A 56 7.48 -12.01 8.75
CA LEU A 56 7.16 -12.05 10.18
C LEU A 56 5.75 -11.53 10.47
N ALA A 57 5.34 -10.45 9.81
CA ALA A 57 4.00 -9.90 9.96
C ALA A 57 2.94 -10.84 9.36
N ALA A 58 3.18 -11.45 8.20
CA ALA A 58 2.30 -12.48 7.64
C ALA A 58 2.17 -13.70 8.56
N ALA A 59 3.28 -14.16 9.14
CA ALA A 59 3.28 -15.22 10.13
C ALA A 59 2.49 -14.83 11.40
N GLY A 60 2.75 -13.64 11.94
CA GLY A 60 2.05 -13.08 13.11
C GLY A 60 0.56 -12.79 12.87
N LEU A 61 0.13 -12.63 11.62
CA LEU A 61 -1.27 -12.43 11.27
C LEU A 61 -2.11 -13.71 11.44
N VAL A 62 -1.51 -14.88 11.20
CA VAL A 62 -2.23 -16.16 11.13
C VAL A 62 -1.85 -17.09 12.28
N LEU A 63 -0.55 -17.28 12.55
CA LEU A 63 -0.07 -18.27 13.51
C LEU A 63 -0.58 -18.08 14.93
N PRO A 64 -0.61 -16.87 15.52
CA PRO A 64 -1.05 -16.69 16.91
C PRO A 64 -2.49 -17.17 17.15
N LYS A 65 -3.35 -16.97 16.15
CA LYS A 65 -4.76 -17.36 16.24
C LYS A 65 -5.00 -18.83 15.94
N VAL A 66 -4.20 -19.44 15.06
CA VAL A 66 -4.25 -20.89 14.78
C VAL A 66 -3.69 -21.70 15.95
N THR A 67 -2.58 -21.24 16.53
CA THR A 67 -1.89 -21.92 17.64
C THR A 67 -2.50 -21.61 19.01
N GLY A 68 -3.43 -20.65 19.09
CA GLY A 68 -3.99 -20.14 20.34
C GLY A 68 -3.00 -19.38 21.22
N THR A 69 -1.78 -19.12 20.73
CA THR A 69 -0.68 -18.52 21.51
C THR A 69 -0.59 -17.03 21.21
N LEU A 70 -0.77 -16.19 22.23
CA LEU A 70 -0.77 -14.71 22.15
C LEU A 70 -1.62 -14.13 20.98
N PRO A 71 -2.95 -14.40 20.90
CA PRO A 71 -3.79 -13.93 19.79
C PRO A 71 -3.81 -12.41 19.59
N TRP A 72 -3.48 -11.63 20.63
CA TRP A 72 -3.37 -10.17 20.58
C TRP A 72 -2.29 -9.67 19.60
N LEU A 73 -1.34 -10.54 19.19
CA LEU A 73 -0.36 -10.23 18.15
C LEU A 73 -0.99 -10.08 16.76
N THR A 74 -2.13 -10.74 16.51
CA THR A 74 -2.81 -10.73 15.20
C THR A 74 -3.21 -9.33 14.73
N PRO A 75 -3.96 -8.51 15.50
CA PRO A 75 -4.29 -7.14 15.09
C PRO A 75 -3.03 -6.27 14.93
N LEU A 76 -2.00 -6.48 15.76
CA LEU A 76 -0.74 -5.75 15.66
C LEU A 76 0.04 -6.08 14.38
N ALA A 77 0.06 -7.36 13.99
CA ALA A 77 0.63 -7.81 12.73
C ALA A 77 -0.13 -7.25 11.52
N ALA A 78 -1.45 -7.14 11.60
CA ALA A 78 -2.28 -6.51 10.57
C ALA A 78 -1.95 -5.03 10.39
N ILE A 79 -1.71 -4.29 11.49
CA ILE A 79 -1.21 -2.91 11.43
C ILE A 79 0.16 -2.85 10.76
N GLY A 80 1.08 -3.75 11.13
CA GLY A 80 2.40 -3.83 10.50
C GLY A 80 2.32 -4.03 8.98
N LEU A 81 1.48 -4.95 8.51
CA LEU A 81 1.24 -5.16 7.07
C LEU A 81 0.60 -3.95 6.39
N ALA A 82 -0.31 -3.25 7.08
CA ALA A 82 -0.91 -2.03 6.55
C ALA A 82 0.15 -0.93 6.35
N VAL A 83 1.05 -0.75 7.32
CA VAL A 83 2.16 0.20 7.23
C VAL A 83 3.10 -0.17 6.09
N ILE A 84 3.49 -1.44 5.97
CA ILE A 84 4.36 -1.89 4.87
C ILE A 84 3.69 -1.65 3.52
N GLY A 85 2.39 -1.95 3.38
CA GLY A 85 1.61 -1.68 2.18
C GLY A 85 1.58 -0.19 1.80
N LEU A 86 1.39 0.70 2.77
CA LEU A 86 1.45 2.16 2.53
C LEU A 86 2.84 2.64 2.13
N MET A 87 3.90 2.10 2.75
CA MET A 87 5.28 2.41 2.35
C MET A 87 5.56 1.93 0.91
N ALA A 88 5.08 0.74 0.54
CA ALA A 88 5.19 0.21 -0.81
C ALA A 88 4.42 1.08 -1.83
N ALA A 89 3.21 1.55 -1.49
CA ALA A 89 2.47 2.48 -2.31
C ALA A 89 3.29 3.76 -2.60
N GLY A 90 3.91 4.36 -1.57
CA GLY A 90 4.77 5.53 -1.74
C GLY A 90 5.98 5.28 -2.65
N PHE A 91 6.52 4.07 -2.66
CA PHE A 91 7.60 3.68 -3.57
C PHE A 91 7.11 3.57 -5.03
N HIS A 92 5.98 2.90 -5.25
CA HIS A 92 5.39 2.77 -6.59
C HIS A 92 4.87 4.11 -7.15
N VAL A 93 4.48 5.06 -6.28
CA VAL A 93 4.17 6.44 -6.70
C VAL A 93 5.40 7.08 -7.35
N ARG A 94 6.58 6.95 -6.73
CA ARG A 94 7.83 7.50 -7.28
C ARG A 94 8.25 6.81 -8.57
N ALA A 95 7.92 5.52 -8.72
CA ALA A 95 8.19 4.74 -9.92
C ALA A 95 7.15 4.97 -11.04
N ASN A 96 6.11 5.79 -10.83
CA ASN A 96 4.98 5.99 -11.75
C ASN A 96 4.22 4.70 -12.11
N GLU A 97 4.11 3.76 -11.16
CA GLU A 97 3.45 2.47 -11.36
C GLU A 97 2.03 2.47 -10.77
N HIS A 98 1.08 3.07 -11.49
CA HIS A 98 -0.27 3.33 -10.98
C HIS A 98 -1.04 2.07 -10.50
N LEU A 99 -0.89 0.95 -11.22
CA LEU A 99 -1.55 -0.31 -10.84
C LEU A 99 -1.00 -0.86 -9.52
N ASN A 100 0.32 -0.80 -9.33
CA ASN A 100 0.99 -1.29 -8.13
C ASN A 100 0.66 -0.41 -6.91
N VAL A 101 0.51 0.90 -7.12
CA VAL A 101 0.04 1.81 -6.07
C VAL A 101 -1.37 1.46 -5.61
N LEU A 102 -2.29 1.22 -6.56
CA LEU A 102 -3.66 0.82 -6.22
C LEU A 102 -3.69 -0.51 -5.46
N GLU A 103 -2.94 -1.50 -5.94
CA GLU A 103 -2.83 -2.82 -5.32
C GLU A 103 -2.31 -2.73 -3.88
N THR A 104 -1.17 -2.08 -3.66
CA THR A 104 -0.54 -1.95 -2.34
C THR A 104 -1.40 -1.15 -1.37
N SER A 105 -2.12 -0.12 -1.85
CA SER A 105 -3.05 0.66 -1.03
C SER A 105 -4.31 -0.13 -0.66
N LEU A 106 -4.80 -1.00 -1.55
CA LEU A 106 -5.91 -1.90 -1.27
C LEU A 106 -5.52 -2.93 -0.20
N LEU A 107 -4.34 -3.54 -0.33
CA LEU A 107 -3.81 -4.48 0.66
C LEU A 107 -3.62 -3.83 2.03
N ALA A 108 -3.14 -2.58 2.06
CA ALA A 108 -3.04 -1.83 3.30
C ALA A 108 -4.41 -1.59 3.96
N SER A 109 -5.42 -1.28 3.16
CA SER A 109 -6.80 -1.10 3.62
C SER A 109 -7.37 -2.40 4.20
N ILE A 110 -7.10 -3.54 3.57
CA ILE A 110 -7.49 -4.86 4.11
C ILE A 110 -6.81 -5.11 5.46
N GLY A 111 -5.50 -4.81 5.58
CA GLY A 111 -4.77 -4.90 6.84
C GLY A 111 -5.40 -4.08 7.96
N ALA A 112 -5.79 -2.83 7.67
CA ALA A 112 -6.47 -1.96 8.62
C ALA A 112 -7.85 -2.50 9.04
N VAL A 113 -8.64 -3.02 8.11
CA VAL A 113 -9.94 -3.66 8.43
C VAL A 113 -9.75 -4.89 9.32
N ILE A 114 -8.72 -5.70 9.08
CA ILE A 114 -8.40 -6.84 9.94
C ILE A 114 -7.99 -6.39 11.33
N ALA A 115 -7.15 -5.35 11.46
CA ALA A 115 -6.74 -4.80 12.74
C ALA A 115 -7.95 -4.34 13.56
N ILE A 116 -8.88 -3.60 12.94
CA ILE A 116 -10.13 -3.16 13.57
C ILE A 116 -10.99 -4.36 13.95
N GLY A 117 -11.21 -5.30 13.03
CA GLY A 117 -12.07 -6.46 13.25
C GLY A 117 -11.52 -7.51 14.21
N ARG A 118 -10.23 -7.43 14.57
CA ARG A 118 -9.56 -8.31 15.53
C ARG A 118 -9.13 -7.58 16.80
N TRP A 119 -9.56 -6.34 16.99
CA TRP A 119 -9.22 -5.54 18.18
C TRP A 119 -9.81 -6.13 19.47
N ASP A 120 -10.86 -6.94 19.35
CA ASP A 120 -11.45 -7.74 20.43
C ASP A 120 -10.42 -8.64 21.14
N LEU A 121 -9.35 -9.02 20.45
CA LEU A 121 -8.24 -9.83 21.00
C LEU A 121 -7.31 -9.03 21.91
N ILE A 122 -7.31 -7.70 21.83
CA ILE A 122 -6.55 -6.80 22.71
C ILE A 122 -7.47 -6.31 23.84
N ASP A 123 -8.67 -5.85 23.49
CA ASP A 123 -9.65 -5.33 24.44
C ASP A 123 -11.02 -5.95 24.17
N SER A 124 -11.41 -6.89 25.04
CA SER A 124 -12.65 -7.65 24.90
C SER A 124 -13.91 -6.81 25.17
N SER A 125 -13.77 -5.57 25.65
CA SER A 125 -14.90 -4.64 25.80
C SER A 125 -15.29 -3.97 24.47
N ALA A 126 -14.40 -4.01 23.47
CA ALA A 126 -14.62 -3.47 22.14
C ALA A 126 -15.17 -4.57 21.19
N ASP A 127 -16.41 -5.02 21.39
CA ASP A 127 -17.07 -5.86 20.38
C ASP A 127 -17.43 -5.00 19.16
N VAL A 128 -16.71 -5.21 18.07
CA VAL A 128 -16.82 -4.38 16.87
C VAL A 128 -17.96 -4.91 16.00
N SER A 129 -18.95 -4.06 15.72
CA SER A 129 -20.13 -4.46 14.97
C SER A 129 -19.81 -4.85 13.51
N PRO A 130 -20.56 -5.78 12.88
CA PRO A 130 -20.40 -6.12 11.46
C PRO A 130 -20.46 -4.91 10.54
N TRP A 131 -21.38 -4.00 10.84
CA TRP A 131 -21.60 -2.79 10.08
C TRP A 131 -20.41 -1.85 10.14
N THR A 132 -19.67 -1.83 11.25
CA THR A 132 -18.43 -1.05 11.39
C THR A 132 -17.38 -1.52 10.38
N LEU A 133 -17.24 -2.83 10.15
CA LEU A 133 -16.30 -3.35 9.16
C LEU A 133 -16.73 -3.07 7.73
N VAL A 134 -18.04 -3.15 7.45
CA VAL A 134 -18.60 -2.76 6.14
C VAL A 134 -18.35 -1.28 5.88
N VAL A 135 -18.62 -0.42 6.86
CA VAL A 135 -18.36 1.02 6.77
C VAL A 135 -16.87 1.29 6.62
N ALA A 136 -16.01 0.61 7.40
CA ALA A 136 -14.56 0.73 7.26
C ALA A 136 -14.08 0.32 5.87
N LEU A 137 -14.62 -0.75 5.28
CA LEU A 137 -14.30 -1.17 3.92
C LEU A 137 -14.77 -0.11 2.89
N CYS A 138 -16.02 0.36 3.03
CA CYS A 138 -16.60 1.39 2.17
C CYS A 138 -15.93 2.76 2.31
N LEU A 139 -15.22 3.03 3.40
CA LEU A 139 -14.45 4.26 3.59
C LEU A 139 -13.00 4.09 3.15
N LEU A 140 -12.31 3.03 3.61
CA LEU A 140 -10.89 2.83 3.37
C LEU A 140 -10.58 2.50 1.92
N VAL A 141 -11.41 1.68 1.24
CA VAL A 141 -11.15 1.31 -0.16
C VAL A 141 -11.29 2.54 -1.09
N PRO A 142 -12.37 3.34 -1.02
CA PRO A 142 -12.45 4.58 -1.80
C PRO A 142 -11.44 5.63 -1.35
N ALA A 143 -11.16 5.78 -0.05
CA ALA A 143 -10.15 6.73 0.43
C ALA A 143 -8.74 6.38 -0.06
N ALA A 144 -8.39 5.10 -0.11
CA ALA A 144 -7.15 4.64 -0.73
C ALA A 144 -7.11 5.01 -2.21
N ILE A 145 -8.19 4.76 -2.96
CA ILE A 145 -8.29 5.12 -4.37
C ILE A 145 -8.17 6.65 -4.56
N ILE A 146 -8.86 7.45 -3.75
CA ILE A 146 -8.84 8.91 -3.82
C ILE A 146 -7.46 9.46 -3.48
N ASN A 147 -6.83 9.00 -2.39
CA ASN A 147 -5.48 9.44 -2.03
C ASN A 147 -4.48 9.18 -3.15
N VAL A 148 -4.63 8.05 -3.84
CA VAL A 148 -3.82 7.71 -5.00
C VAL A 148 -4.10 8.68 -6.15
N ILE A 149 -5.37 8.93 -6.51
CA ILE A 149 -5.74 9.88 -7.58
C ILE A 149 -5.24 11.30 -7.27
N VAL A 150 -5.40 11.77 -6.03
CA VAL A 150 -4.97 13.11 -5.59
C VAL A 150 -3.45 13.27 -5.67
N LEU A 151 -2.69 12.24 -5.30
CA LEU A 151 -1.23 12.24 -5.48
C LEU A 151 -0.81 12.36 -6.94
N TYR A 152 -1.66 11.92 -7.88
CA TYR A 152 -1.39 11.99 -9.32
C TYR A 152 -1.96 13.25 -9.99
N SER A 153 -3.04 13.84 -9.49
CA SER A 153 -3.65 15.04 -10.09
C SER A 153 -2.85 16.33 -9.85
N GLY A 154 -1.91 16.35 -8.90
CA GLY A 154 -1.05 17.51 -8.62
C GLY A 154 0.03 17.80 -9.67
N ASN A 155 0.29 16.87 -10.60
CA ASN A 155 1.36 16.99 -11.59
C ASN A 155 0.88 17.52 -12.96
N GLY A 156 -0.42 17.77 -13.13
CA GLY A 156 -1.03 18.16 -14.41
C GLY A 156 -1.03 19.65 -14.72
N GLU A 157 -0.85 20.52 -13.72
CA GLU A 157 -1.07 21.98 -13.89
C GLU A 157 0.16 22.74 -14.44
N LEU A 158 1.33 22.10 -14.55
CA LEU A 158 2.58 22.75 -15.01
C LEU A 158 2.80 22.64 -16.54
N ALA A 159 1.85 22.09 -17.28
CA ALA A 159 1.92 21.95 -18.73
C ALA A 159 0.86 22.81 -19.45
N ALA A 160 0.58 24.02 -18.95
CA ALA A 160 -0.07 25.03 -19.77
C ALA A 160 0.96 25.60 -20.75
N PRO A 161 0.80 25.44 -22.08
CA PRO A 161 1.67 26.12 -23.03
C PRO A 161 1.34 27.61 -23.01
N GLU A 162 2.18 28.41 -22.34
CA GLU A 162 2.12 29.86 -22.47
C GLU A 162 2.56 30.28 -23.89
N HIS A 163 1.60 30.91 -24.55
CA HIS A 163 1.73 31.94 -25.58
C HIS A 163 2.23 31.57 -26.98
N SER A 164 1.25 31.39 -27.85
CA SER A 164 1.27 31.98 -29.17
C SER A 164 1.34 33.53 -29.11
N SER A 165 2.10 34.08 -30.05
CA SER A 165 2.04 35.45 -30.60
C SER A 165 2.62 36.61 -29.78
N SER A 166 3.83 37.07 -30.14
CA SER A 166 4.03 38.46 -30.60
C SER A 166 5.43 38.70 -31.21
N GLY A 167 5.47 39.36 -32.36
CA GLY A 167 6.55 40.31 -32.68
C GLY A 167 7.74 39.85 -33.52
N GLN A 168 7.54 39.33 -34.75
CA GLN A 168 8.58 39.50 -35.78
C GLN A 168 8.33 40.84 -36.49
N VAL A 169 9.01 41.86 -35.96
CA VAL A 169 9.03 43.24 -36.44
C VAL A 169 9.76 43.30 -37.78
N ASP A 170 9.06 43.83 -38.77
CA ASP A 170 9.58 44.39 -40.01
C ASP A 170 10.58 45.52 -39.70
N GLY A 171 11.78 45.45 -40.28
CA GLY A 171 12.68 46.59 -40.35
C GLY A 171 14.16 46.27 -40.30
N THR A 172 14.80 46.09 -41.45
CA THR A 172 16.14 46.66 -41.73
C THR A 172 16.35 46.80 -43.25
N ARG A 173 16.35 48.05 -43.72
CA ARG A 173 16.94 48.48 -44.99
C ARG A 173 18.47 48.42 -44.90
N GLN A 174 19.12 47.81 -45.92
CA GLN A 174 20.37 48.14 -46.68
C GLN A 174 21.63 48.70 -45.97
N PRO A 175 22.85 48.77 -46.59
CA PRO A 175 23.30 48.52 -47.99
C PRO A 175 24.45 47.46 -48.06
N VAL A 176 25.09 47.11 -49.19
CA VAL A 176 26.34 47.69 -49.76
C VAL A 176 26.72 46.86 -51.01
N GLY A 177 27.22 47.52 -52.07
CA GLY A 177 28.16 46.93 -53.04
C GLY A 177 27.69 46.85 -54.48
#